data_AF-A0A965AAR5-F1
#
_entry.id   AF-A0A965AAR5-F1
#
_cell.length_a   1.000
_cell.length_b   1.000
_cell.length_c   1.000
_cell.angle_alpha   90.00
_cell.angle_beta   90.00
_cell.angle_gamma   90.00
#
_symmetry.space_group_name_H-M   'P 1'
#
loop_
_entity.id
_entity.type
_entity.pdbx_description
1 polymer ?
#
loop_
_entity_poly.entity_id
_entity_poly.type
_entity_poly.pdbx_seq_one_letter_code
_entity_poly.pdbx_strand_id
1 'polypeptide(L)'
;PWAEFKDSYLAHLLRIEALNIKIKHGGNHDIVNAHSRTHGPSWRMITSMEKDGVKAWATYPGGQSGNPGSQYYDQFVSHWTSASYYPLTFFRSKEEATTFNHLHLNPLKK
;
A
#
# COMPACT_ATOMS: atom_id res chain seq x y z
N PRO A 1 0.89 -0.99 25.37
CA PRO A 1 2.00 -1.50 24.53
C PRO A 1 2.74 -0.37 23.77
N TRP A 2 3.97 -0.57 23.26
CA TRP A 2 4.74 0.51 22.58
C TRP A 2 3.96 1.24 21.47
N ALA A 3 3.19 0.51 20.66
CA ALA A 3 2.39 1.07 19.59
C ALA A 3 1.33 2.09 20.06
N GLU A 4 0.82 1.96 21.29
CA GLU A 4 -0.16 2.89 21.86
C GLU A 4 0.49 4.18 22.34
N PHE A 5 1.70 4.09 22.91
CA PHE A 5 2.46 5.28 23.32
C PHE A 5 2.93 6.10 22.11
N LYS A 6 3.36 5.43 21.04
CA LYS A 6 3.82 6.09 19.81
C LYS A 6 2.70 6.81 19.05
N ASP A 7 1.44 6.38 19.21
CA ASP A 7 0.23 6.96 18.59
C ASP A 7 0.40 7.31 17.11
N SER A 8 0.89 6.33 16.33
CA SER A 8 1.15 6.52 14.91
C SER A 8 -0.14 6.72 14.12
N TYR A 9 -0.07 7.50 13.04
CA TYR A 9 -1.18 7.72 12.13
C TYR A 9 -0.72 7.96 10.69
N LEU A 10 -1.56 7.60 9.74
CA LEU A 10 -1.44 8.03 8.35
C LEU A 10 -2.14 9.39 8.23
N ALA A 11 -1.36 10.43 7.95
CA ALA A 11 -1.87 11.78 7.86
C ALA A 11 -2.57 12.01 6.52
N HIS A 12 -3.79 12.55 6.55
CA HIS A 12 -4.48 13.00 5.35
C HIS A 12 -3.76 14.22 4.75
N LEU A 13 -3.71 14.33 3.43
CA LEU A 13 -3.01 15.42 2.73
C LEU A 13 -3.53 16.82 3.10
N LEU A 14 -4.84 16.95 3.32
CA LEU A 14 -5.48 18.20 3.78
C LEU A 14 -5.17 18.56 5.24
N ARG A 15 -4.48 17.69 5.98
CA ARG A 15 -4.16 17.88 7.42
C ARG A 15 -5.38 18.06 8.32
N ILE A 16 -6.52 17.53 7.91
CA ILE A 16 -7.74 17.46 8.72
C ILE A 16 -7.64 16.20 9.58
N GLU A 17 -7.59 16.37 10.90
CA GLU A 17 -7.35 15.26 11.83
C GLU A 17 -8.40 14.16 11.72
N ALA A 18 -9.66 14.51 11.50
CA ALA A 18 -10.77 13.55 11.34
C ALA A 18 -10.60 12.62 10.12
N LEU A 19 -9.75 12.98 9.16
CA LEU A 19 -9.45 12.15 7.98
C LEU A 19 -8.17 11.33 8.14
N ASN A 20 -7.45 11.47 9.26
CA ASN A 20 -6.28 10.66 9.54
C ASN A 20 -6.70 9.23 9.92
N ILE A 21 -5.89 8.26 9.52
CA ILE A 21 -6.11 6.86 9.90
C ILE A 21 -5.15 6.53 11.05
N LYS A 22 -5.70 6.28 12.24
CA LYS A 22 -4.93 5.83 13.41
C LYS A 22 -4.44 4.39 13.20
N ILE A 23 -3.17 4.14 13.50
CA ILE A 23 -2.55 2.82 13.28
C ILE A 23 -1.82 2.33 14.53
N LYS A 24 -2.11 1.10 14.93
CA LYS A 24 -1.35 0.39 15.97
C LYS A 24 -0.27 -0.46 15.31
N HIS A 25 0.93 0.11 15.14
CA HIS A 25 2.08 -0.61 14.57
C HIS A 25 3.39 -0.26 15.30
N GLY A 26 4.25 -1.26 15.47
CA GLY A 26 5.58 -1.09 16.08
C GLY A 26 6.53 -0.25 15.24
N GLY A 27 7.82 -0.30 15.57
CA GLY A 27 8.86 0.44 14.86
C GLY A 27 9.33 1.70 15.58
N ASN A 28 10.44 2.24 15.10
CA ASN A 28 11.01 3.54 15.49
C ASN A 28 11.92 4.07 14.35
N HIS A 29 12.40 5.31 14.43
CA HIS A 29 13.18 5.94 13.35
C HIS A 29 14.54 5.28 13.04
N ASP A 30 15.21 4.69 14.05
CA ASP A 30 16.57 4.14 13.91
C ASP A 30 16.62 2.60 13.87
N ILE A 31 15.57 1.93 13.41
CA ILE A 31 15.54 0.47 13.28
C ILE A 31 14.99 0.04 11.91
N VAL A 32 15.18 -1.23 11.56
CA VAL A 32 14.73 -1.78 10.26
C VAL A 32 13.25 -1.52 10.00
N ASN A 33 12.39 -1.72 11.01
CA ASN A 33 11.00 -1.26 10.92
C ASN A 33 10.94 0.24 11.22
N ALA A 34 11.41 1.04 10.26
CA ALA A 34 11.56 2.49 10.32
C ALA A 34 10.21 3.23 10.30
N HIS A 35 9.35 2.94 11.27
CA HIS A 35 8.00 3.47 11.38
C HIS A 35 7.88 4.31 12.65
N SER A 36 7.85 5.63 12.47
CA SER A 36 7.71 6.63 13.52
C SER A 36 6.23 6.99 13.75
N ARG A 37 5.95 8.12 14.41
CA ARG A 37 4.58 8.60 14.63
C ARG A 37 3.90 9.05 13.33
N THR A 38 4.65 9.71 12.44
CA THR A 38 4.11 10.40 11.27
C THR A 38 4.70 9.94 9.94
N HIS A 39 5.74 9.11 9.98
CA HIS A 39 6.44 8.61 8.78
C HIS A 39 6.72 7.12 8.92
N GLY A 40 6.78 6.44 7.78
CA GLY A 40 7.08 5.03 7.72
C GLY A 40 7.22 4.53 6.30
N PRO A 41 7.38 3.21 6.13
CA PRO A 41 7.54 2.62 4.81
C PRO A 41 6.24 2.76 4.00
N SER A 42 6.29 3.59 2.97
CA SER A 42 5.23 3.72 1.97
C SER A 42 5.14 2.50 1.05
N TRP A 43 6.14 1.61 1.04
CA TRP A 43 6.17 0.40 0.25
C TRP A 43 7.06 -0.65 0.92
N ARG A 44 6.62 -1.90 0.95
CA ARG A 44 7.43 -3.06 1.35
C ARG A 44 7.28 -4.13 0.28
N MET A 45 8.39 -4.72 -0.15
CA MET A 45 8.38 -5.71 -1.22
C MET A 45 9.44 -6.78 -1.02
N ILE A 46 9.10 -7.99 -1.45
CA ILE A 46 9.98 -9.14 -1.52
C ILE A 46 9.92 -9.63 -2.97
N THR A 47 11.08 -9.86 -3.57
CA THR A 47 11.18 -10.32 -4.96
C THR A 47 12.13 -11.51 -5.05
N SER A 48 11.72 -12.53 -5.79
CA SER A 48 12.51 -13.72 -6.11
C SER A 48 12.70 -13.80 -7.63
N MET A 49 13.95 -13.96 -8.06
CA MET A 49 14.32 -14.19 -9.46
C MET A 49 14.49 -15.70 -9.68
N GLU A 50 13.49 -16.35 -10.26
CA GLU A 50 13.50 -17.79 -10.50
C GLU A 50 13.71 -18.10 -11.99
N LYS A 51 14.06 -19.36 -12.29
CA LYS A 51 14.23 -19.82 -13.68
C LYS A 51 12.95 -19.65 -14.50
N ASP A 52 11.81 -19.92 -13.87
CA ASP A 52 10.51 -19.87 -14.52
C ASP A 52 9.90 -18.47 -14.53
N GLY A 53 10.55 -17.46 -13.94
CA GLY A 53 10.17 -16.05 -13.94
C GLY A 53 10.24 -15.35 -12.58
N VAL A 54 9.87 -14.06 -12.55
CA VAL A 54 9.90 -13.25 -11.33
C VAL A 54 8.65 -13.53 -10.48
N LYS A 55 8.86 -13.80 -9.19
CA LYS A 55 7.80 -13.75 -8.18
C LYS A 55 8.02 -12.53 -7.29
N ALA A 56 6.96 -11.78 -7.03
CA ALA A 56 7.02 -10.63 -6.17
C ALA A 56 5.82 -10.59 -5.24
N TRP A 57 6.03 -10.05 -4.04
CA TRP A 57 5.00 -9.77 -3.06
C TRP A 57 5.21 -8.38 -2.53
N ALA A 58 4.15 -7.60 -2.38
CA ALA A 58 4.25 -6.26 -1.83
C ALA A 58 3.07 -5.89 -0.94
N THR A 59 3.28 -4.86 -0.15
CA THR A 59 2.24 -4.22 0.67
C THR A 59 2.59 -2.76 0.86
N TYR A 60 1.57 -1.93 0.98
CA TYR A 60 1.71 -0.49 1.22
C TYR A 60 0.52 0.01 2.06
N PRO A 61 0.68 1.10 2.82
CA PRO A 61 -0.39 1.61 3.67
C PRO A 61 -1.47 2.33 2.85
N GLY A 62 -2.72 2.31 3.32
CA GLY A 62 -3.85 2.96 2.63
C GLY A 62 -4.55 2.01 1.66
N GLY A 63 -4.72 2.42 0.41
CA GLY A 63 -5.50 1.69 -0.58
C GLY A 63 -5.27 2.21 -2.00
N GLN A 64 -5.99 1.66 -2.98
CA GLN A 64 -5.86 2.05 -4.39
C GLN A 64 -6.61 3.35 -4.71
N SER A 65 -7.56 3.76 -3.87
CA SER A 65 -8.28 5.02 -4.05
C SER A 65 -7.70 6.12 -3.17
N GLY A 66 -7.62 7.33 -3.72
CA GLY A 66 -7.33 8.56 -2.95
C GLY A 66 -8.56 9.24 -2.36
N ASN A 67 -9.77 8.69 -2.57
CA ASN A 67 -11.03 9.26 -2.08
C ASN A 67 -11.39 8.66 -0.70
N PRO A 68 -11.44 9.43 0.39
CA PRO A 68 -11.81 8.94 1.73
C PRO A 68 -13.18 8.26 1.84
N GLY A 69 -14.11 8.56 0.91
CA GLY A 69 -15.42 7.90 0.84
C GLY A 69 -15.40 6.55 0.12
N SER A 70 -14.27 6.11 -0.41
CA SER A 70 -14.14 4.83 -1.10
C SER A 70 -13.80 3.70 -0.14
N GLN A 71 -14.45 2.54 -0.29
CA GLN A 71 -14.03 1.31 0.40
C GLN A 71 -12.58 0.89 0.08
N TYR A 72 -12.02 1.41 -1.02
CA TYR A 72 -10.66 1.14 -1.47
C TYR A 72 -9.64 2.17 -0.96
N TYR A 73 -10.01 3.05 -0.02
CA TYR A 73 -9.16 4.12 0.50
C TYR A 73 -8.09 3.62 1.48
N ASP A 74 -8.48 2.72 2.39
CA ASP A 74 -7.65 2.22 3.49
C ASP A 74 -7.59 0.69 3.57
N GLN A 75 -8.11 0.01 2.55
CA GLN A 75 -8.28 -1.45 2.52
C GLN A 75 -6.99 -2.26 2.79
N PHE A 76 -5.80 -1.70 2.56
CA PHE A 76 -4.52 -2.38 2.76
C PHE A 76 -3.90 -2.10 4.14
N VAL A 77 -4.45 -1.17 4.92
CA VAL A 77 -3.89 -0.77 6.22
C VAL A 77 -3.74 -1.96 7.17
N SER A 78 -4.76 -2.82 7.27
CA SER A 78 -4.69 -4.01 8.12
C SER A 78 -3.55 -4.95 7.68
N HIS A 79 -3.44 -5.25 6.39
CA HIS A 79 -2.43 -6.15 5.83
C HIS A 79 -1.01 -5.57 6.00
N TRP A 80 -0.84 -4.27 5.76
CA TRP A 80 0.43 -3.59 5.96
C TRP A 80 0.84 -3.52 7.45
N THR A 81 -0.11 -3.32 8.37
CA THR A 81 0.19 -3.29 9.82
C THR A 81 0.52 -4.68 10.38
N SER A 82 -0.02 -5.76 9.81
CA SER A 82 0.33 -7.14 10.15
C SER A 82 1.57 -7.68 9.43
N ALA A 83 2.26 -6.85 8.64
CA ALA A 83 3.39 -7.24 7.80
C ALA A 83 3.04 -8.42 6.85
N SER A 84 1.82 -8.44 6.34
CA SER A 84 1.34 -9.39 5.36
C SER A 84 1.47 -8.80 3.94
N TYR A 85 1.72 -9.64 2.95
CA TYR A 85 2.06 -9.21 1.58
C TYR A 85 1.12 -9.82 0.55
N TYR A 86 0.70 -9.00 -0.41
CA TYR A 86 -0.08 -9.46 -1.56
C TYR A 86 0.86 -9.99 -2.64
N PRO A 87 0.54 -11.11 -3.30
CA PRO A 87 1.27 -11.51 -4.50
C PRO A 87 1.06 -10.47 -5.59
N LEU A 88 2.14 -10.11 -6.27
CA LEU A 88 2.12 -9.22 -7.42
C LEU A 88 2.20 -10.03 -8.71
N THR A 89 1.27 -9.79 -9.60
CA THR A 89 1.29 -10.41 -10.93
C THR A 89 2.21 -9.62 -11.85
N PHE A 90 3.27 -10.28 -12.32
CA PHE A 90 4.17 -9.72 -13.33
C PHE A 90 3.84 -10.32 -14.69
N PHE A 91 3.20 -9.54 -15.56
CA PHE A 91 2.83 -9.96 -16.92
C PHE A 91 4.05 -9.97 -17.84
N ARG A 92 4.18 -11.02 -18.66
CA ARG A 92 5.28 -11.20 -19.60
C ARG A 92 4.92 -10.78 -21.01
N SER A 93 3.63 -10.65 -21.28
CA SER A 93 3.11 -10.22 -22.57
C SER A 93 1.87 -9.32 -22.39
N LYS A 94 1.51 -8.63 -23.46
CA LYS A 94 0.29 -7.80 -23.48
C LYS A 94 -0.96 -8.67 -23.35
N GLU A 95 -0.95 -9.84 -23.96
CA GLU A 95 -2.04 -10.79 -24.00
C GLU A 95 -2.37 -11.30 -22.58
N GLU A 96 -1.35 -11.55 -21.75
CA GLU A 96 -1.55 -11.90 -20.35
C GLU A 96 -2.25 -10.77 -19.56
N ALA A 97 -1.86 -9.52 -19.80
CA ALA A 97 -2.42 -8.35 -19.10
C ALA A 97 -3.89 -8.06 -19.47
N THR A 98 -4.32 -8.42 -20.68
CA THR A 98 -5.70 -8.14 -21.15
C THR A 98 -6.81 -8.90 -20.42
N THR A 99 -6.46 -9.85 -19.54
CA THR A 99 -7.43 -10.58 -18.70
C THR A 99 -7.87 -9.83 -17.45
N PHE A 100 -7.23 -8.69 -17.13
CA PHE A 100 -7.58 -7.85 -15.98
C PHE A 100 -8.50 -6.68 -16.39
N ASN A 101 -9.20 -6.10 -15.41
CA ASN A 101 -10.19 -5.01 -15.56
C ASN A 101 -9.96 -4.13 -16.80
N HIS A 102 -10.94 -4.08 -17.70
CA HIS A 102 -10.83 -3.33 -18.96
C HIS A 102 -11.56 -1.98 -18.84
N LEU A 103 -10.82 -0.88 -18.99
CA LEU A 103 -11.38 0.47 -19.12
C LEU A 103 -11.18 0.98 -20.54
N HIS A 104 -12.28 1.23 -21.26
CA HIS A 104 -12.22 1.84 -22.58
C HIS A 104 -12.20 3.36 -22.46
N LEU A 105 -11.07 3.99 -22.81
CA LEU A 105 -10.94 5.44 -22.85
C LEU A 105 -11.29 5.92 -24.26
N ASN A 106 -12.27 6.82 -24.38
CA ASN A 106 -12.64 7.46 -25.64
C ASN A 106 -11.89 8.81 -25.75
N PRO A 107 -10.74 8.89 -26.44
CA PRO A 107 -10.07 10.18 -26.61
C PRO A 107 -10.92 11.10 -27.50
N LEU A 108 -11.07 12.36 -27.10
CA LEU A 108 -11.57 13.38 -28.00
C LEU A 108 -10.56 13.57 -29.14
N LYS A 109 -11.05 13.64 -30.38
CA LYS A 109 -10.21 14.07 -31.50
C LYS A 109 -9.77 15.51 -31.22
N LYS A 110 -8.46 15.76 -31.32
CA LYS A 110 -7.89 17.11 -31.26
C LYS A 110 -8.36 17.93 -32.46
#